data_AF-A0A351X2D7-F1
#
_entry.id   AF-A0A351X2D7-F1
#
_cell.length_a   1.000
_cell.length_b   1.000
_cell.length_c   1.000
_cell.angle_alpha   90.00
_cell.angle_beta   90.00
_cell.angle_gamma   90.00
#
_symmetry.space_group_name_H-M   'P 1'
#
loop_
_entity.id
_entity.type
_entity.pdbx_description
1 polymer ?
#
loop_
_entity_poly.entity_id
_entity_poly.type
_entity_poly.pdbx_seq_one_letter_code
_entity_poly.pdbx_strand_id
1 'polypeptide(L)'
;MKRPLQKPDWSVLQQMPLGLEIDEIEPGMVTPDEARLRSETARLQLDDGADKPEWFARYAELRSAGWSWRVACYIAWASCPRKSRSPETQEELATNVLGLTSDRQIWTWRVKNPAIDETVALFQAAPLFEHRADIMDALITSASTKDYKNFQDRKMALEMMGDYVPRVQVDAERHKPDDLGQMTEEELRQIASLGKTGPVATTENDADSEENDAGDE
;
A
#
# COMPACT_ATOMS: atom_id res chain seq x y z
N MET A 1 13.04 10.63 28.96
CA MET A 1 11.80 11.39 28.66
C MET A 1 11.35 11.03 27.26
N LYS A 2 10.24 10.30 27.10
CA LYS A 2 9.66 10.00 25.78
C LYS A 2 9.04 11.29 25.26
N ARG A 3 9.47 11.81 24.09
CA ARG A 3 8.78 12.95 23.46
C ARG A 3 7.35 12.49 23.15
N PRO A 4 6.31 13.28 23.46
CA PRO A 4 4.97 12.96 23.00
C PRO A 4 5.00 12.89 21.47
N LEU A 5 4.55 11.77 20.91
CA LEU A 5 4.41 11.57 19.47
C LEU A 5 3.51 12.69 18.95
N GLN A 6 4.10 13.56 18.14
CA GLN A 6 3.36 14.63 17.47
C GLN A 6 2.53 13.94 16.40
N LYS A 7 1.20 13.94 16.57
CA LYS A 7 0.28 13.36 15.58
C LYS A 7 0.59 14.00 14.22
N PRO A 8 0.62 13.23 13.12
CA PRO A 8 0.84 13.78 11.80
C PRO A 8 -0.15 14.92 11.55
N ASP A 9 0.32 16.01 10.94
CA ASP A 9 -0.53 17.12 10.57
C ASP A 9 -1.44 16.68 9.41
N TRP A 10 -2.66 16.27 9.76
CA TRP A 10 -3.66 15.79 8.82
C TRP A 10 -4.28 16.93 7.99
N SER A 11 -3.86 18.19 8.18
CA SER A 11 -4.27 19.30 7.31
C SER A 11 -3.91 19.08 5.84
N VAL A 12 -2.88 18.27 5.55
CA VAL A 12 -2.49 17.87 4.19
C VAL A 12 -3.52 16.93 3.54
N LEU A 13 -4.37 16.28 4.35
CA LEU A 13 -5.51 15.48 3.88
C LEU A 13 -6.82 16.27 3.86
N GLN A 14 -6.79 17.58 4.12
CA GLN A 14 -7.92 18.42 3.74
C GLN A 14 -8.06 18.27 2.23
N GLN A 15 -9.18 17.68 1.82
CA GLN A 15 -9.63 17.89 0.46
C GLN A 15 -9.69 19.41 0.28
N MET A 16 -8.89 19.94 -0.64
CA MET A 16 -9.36 21.06 -1.44
C MET A 16 -10.80 20.69 -1.82
N PRO A 17 -11.81 21.51 -1.52
CA PRO A 17 -13.21 21.18 -1.75
C PRO A 17 -13.38 20.93 -3.24
N LEU A 18 -13.26 19.67 -3.67
CA LEU A 18 -13.03 19.30 -5.06
C LEU A 18 -14.34 19.29 -5.83
N GLY A 19 -15.32 20.10 -5.42
CA GLY A 19 -16.61 20.27 -6.10
C GLY A 19 -17.31 18.94 -6.38
N LEU A 20 -17.03 17.89 -5.61
CA LEU A 20 -17.63 16.58 -5.81
C LEU A 20 -18.99 16.62 -5.12
N GLU A 21 -19.94 17.25 -5.79
CA GLU A 21 -21.37 17.00 -5.61
C GLU A 21 -21.61 15.52 -5.94
N ILE A 22 -21.32 14.65 -4.97
CA ILE A 22 -21.76 13.28 -5.03
C ILE A 22 -23.28 13.36 -4.93
N ASP A 23 -23.97 13.08 -6.04
CA ASP A 23 -25.43 12.95 -6.04
C ASP A 23 -25.85 11.99 -4.93
N GLU A 24 -26.32 12.54 -3.82
CA GLU A 24 -26.74 11.78 -2.65
C GLU A 24 -28.09 11.08 -2.90
N ILE A 25 -28.74 11.39 -4.02
CA ILE A 25 -30.08 10.95 -4.37
C ILE A 25 -30.00 9.63 -5.13
N GLU A 26 -30.61 8.58 -4.59
CA GLU A 26 -30.84 7.34 -5.33
C GLU A 26 -31.84 7.58 -6.47
N PRO A 27 -31.46 7.40 -7.75
CA PRO A 27 -32.41 7.52 -8.83
C PRO A 27 -33.43 6.37 -8.77
N GLY A 28 -34.66 6.69 -8.36
CA GLY A 28 -35.86 5.91 -8.73
C GLY A 28 -36.53 5.03 -7.67
N MET A 29 -36.07 4.98 -6.41
CA MET A 29 -36.71 4.12 -5.38
C MET A 29 -37.39 4.87 -4.21
N VAL A 30 -37.03 6.12 -3.96
CA VAL A 30 -37.54 6.92 -2.84
C VAL A 30 -37.72 8.37 -3.30
N THR A 31 -38.75 9.06 -2.80
CA THR A 31 -38.91 10.48 -3.10
C THR A 31 -37.70 11.27 -2.55
N PRO A 32 -37.21 12.32 -3.23
CA PRO A 32 -36.04 13.07 -2.76
C PRO A 32 -36.19 13.57 -1.32
N ASP A 33 -37.40 13.93 -0.90
CA ASP A 33 -37.68 14.42 0.46
C ASP A 33 -37.60 13.31 1.52
N GLU A 34 -38.11 12.11 1.22
CA GLU A 34 -37.97 10.95 2.11
C GLU A 34 -36.52 10.49 2.26
N ALA A 35 -35.74 10.55 1.17
CA ALA A 35 -34.32 10.20 1.21
C ALA A 35 -33.52 11.19 2.08
N ARG A 36 -33.85 12.48 2.03
CA ARG A 36 -33.27 13.50 2.91
C ARG A 36 -33.65 13.27 4.36
N LEU A 37 -34.92 13.00 4.65
CA LEU A 37 -35.37 12.73 6.02
C LEU A 37 -34.64 11.51 6.62
N ARG A 38 -34.53 10.41 5.86
CA ARG A 38 -33.79 9.21 6.30
C ARG A 38 -32.33 9.52 6.58
N SER A 39 -31.69 10.28 5.69
CA SER A 39 -30.32 10.75 5.86
C SER A 39 -30.13 11.51 7.18
N GLU A 40 -31.00 12.47 7.43
CA GLU A 40 -30.90 13.35 8.60
C GLU A 40 -31.16 12.56 9.88
N THR A 41 -32.15 11.66 9.88
CA THR A 41 -32.42 10.78 11.02
C THR A 41 -31.26 9.84 11.31
N ALA A 42 -30.66 9.24 10.27
CA ALA A 42 -29.53 8.32 10.42
C ALA A 42 -28.28 9.04 10.95
N ARG A 43 -28.01 10.26 10.46
CA ARG A 43 -26.93 11.10 10.97
C ARG A 43 -27.12 11.44 12.44
N LEU A 44 -28.31 11.88 12.83
CA LEU A 44 -28.62 12.19 14.23
C LEU A 44 -28.44 10.97 15.13
N GLN A 45 -28.90 9.80 14.70
CA GLN A 45 -28.71 8.55 15.44
C GLN A 45 -27.24 8.19 15.63
N LEU A 46 -26.41 8.41 14.61
CA LEU A 46 -24.97 8.14 14.68
C LEU A 46 -24.24 9.14 15.59
N ASP A 47 -24.57 10.43 15.48
CA ASP A 47 -23.86 11.49 16.22
C ASP A 47 -24.27 11.52 17.71
N ASP A 48 -25.57 11.37 18.00
CA ASP A 48 -26.17 11.41 19.35
C ASP A 48 -26.25 10.03 20.04
N GLY A 49 -25.89 8.96 19.34
CA GLY A 49 -25.87 7.60 19.88
C GLY A 49 -24.93 7.46 21.08
N ALA A 50 -25.41 6.79 22.13
CA ALA A 50 -24.60 6.50 23.33
C ALA A 50 -23.47 5.49 23.06
N ASP A 51 -23.73 4.50 22.19
CA ASP A 51 -22.76 3.50 21.78
C ASP A 51 -22.07 3.92 20.48
N LYS A 52 -20.85 4.45 20.61
CA LYS A 52 -20.03 4.88 19.48
C LYS A 52 -19.12 3.73 19.03
N PRO A 53 -19.15 3.35 17.74
CA PRO A 53 -18.27 2.31 17.23
C PRO A 53 -16.81 2.78 17.26
N GLU A 54 -15.87 1.83 17.26
CA GLU A 54 -14.43 2.11 17.37
C GLU A 54 -13.94 3.09 16.28
N TRP A 55 -14.49 3.00 15.06
CA TRP A 55 -14.17 3.89 13.95
C TRP A 55 -14.77 5.29 14.07
N PHE A 56 -15.65 5.57 15.04
CA PHE A 56 -16.31 6.86 15.16
C PHE A 56 -15.33 8.02 15.34
N ALA A 57 -14.22 7.79 16.06
CA ALA A 57 -13.17 8.79 16.21
C ALA A 57 -12.58 9.22 14.87
N ARG A 58 -12.34 8.26 13.95
CA ARG A 58 -11.87 8.53 12.60
C ARG A 58 -12.91 9.23 11.74
N TYR A 59 -14.18 8.87 11.90
CA TYR A 59 -15.27 9.59 11.27
C TYR A 59 -15.28 11.07 11.68
N ALA A 60 -15.14 11.38 12.97
CA ALA A 60 -15.09 12.76 13.46
C ALA A 60 -13.90 13.55 12.89
N GLU A 61 -12.73 12.92 12.76
CA GLU A 61 -11.54 13.50 12.10
C GLU A 61 -11.80 13.79 10.60
N LEU A 62 -12.45 12.86 9.90
CA LEU A 62 -12.79 13.04 8.49
C LEU A 62 -13.84 14.13 8.27
N ARG A 63 -14.80 14.25 9.21
CA ARG A 63 -15.80 15.32 9.20
C ARG A 63 -15.16 16.69 9.36
N SER A 64 -14.19 16.83 10.27
CA SER A 64 -13.48 18.10 10.45
C SER A 64 -12.55 18.41 9.27
N ALA A 65 -12.08 17.39 8.55
CA ALA A 65 -11.33 17.52 7.29
C ALA A 65 -12.20 17.87 6.06
N GLY A 66 -13.52 18.00 6.22
CA GLY A 66 -14.43 18.48 5.16
C GLY A 66 -15.10 17.39 4.32
N TRP A 67 -14.91 16.11 4.64
CA TRP A 67 -15.56 15.02 3.91
C TRP A 67 -17.08 14.98 4.17
N SER A 68 -17.86 14.63 3.13
CA SER A 68 -19.29 14.32 3.28
C SER A 68 -19.48 13.24 4.35
N TRP A 69 -20.50 13.39 5.19
CA TRP A 69 -20.65 12.54 6.36
C TRP A 69 -20.81 11.05 6.02
N ARG A 70 -21.51 10.71 4.92
CA ARG A 70 -21.66 9.32 4.48
C ARG A 70 -20.35 8.72 3.98
N VAL A 71 -19.60 9.50 3.20
CA VAL A 71 -18.29 9.09 2.69
C VAL A 71 -17.29 8.97 3.84
N ALA A 72 -17.29 9.92 4.77
CA ALA A 72 -16.47 9.87 5.98
C ALA A 72 -16.76 8.62 6.83
N CYS A 73 -18.04 8.28 7.02
CA CYS A 73 -18.44 7.04 7.71
C CYS A 73 -17.90 5.81 6.99
N TYR A 74 -18.05 5.74 5.66
CA TYR A 74 -17.53 4.62 4.87
C TYR A 74 -16.01 4.48 4.99
N ILE A 75 -15.26 5.57 4.83
CA ILE A 75 -13.79 5.57 4.93
C ILE A 75 -13.37 5.11 6.34
N ALA A 76 -13.99 5.68 7.38
CA ALA A 76 -13.72 5.31 8.76
C ALA A 76 -13.96 3.81 9.01
N TRP A 77 -15.12 3.30 8.61
CA TRP A 77 -15.47 1.88 8.73
C TRP A 77 -14.53 0.97 7.93
N ALA A 78 -14.22 1.32 6.69
CA ALA A 78 -13.36 0.53 5.80
C ALA A 78 -11.89 0.52 6.24
N SER A 79 -11.45 1.57 6.94
CA SER A 79 -10.09 1.65 7.50
C SER A 79 -9.86 0.67 8.66
N CYS A 80 -10.92 0.23 9.35
CA CYS A 80 -10.78 -0.71 10.45
C CYS A 80 -10.42 -2.13 9.98
N PRO A 81 -9.70 -2.91 10.81
CA PRO A 81 -9.48 -4.34 10.58
C PRO A 81 -10.81 -5.08 10.43
N ARG A 82 -10.89 -6.03 9.48
CA ARG A 82 -12.12 -6.76 9.17
C ARG A 82 -12.78 -7.43 10.38
N LYS A 83 -12.00 -7.85 11.38
CA LYS A 83 -12.49 -8.51 12.61
C LYS A 83 -13.12 -7.56 13.62
N SER A 84 -12.79 -6.27 13.59
CA SER A 84 -13.32 -5.27 14.54
C SER A 84 -14.32 -4.31 13.89
N ARG A 85 -14.72 -4.58 12.64
CA ARG A 85 -15.76 -3.79 11.96
C ARG A 85 -17.12 -4.08 12.58
N SER A 86 -17.80 -3.01 12.98
CA SER A 86 -19.21 -3.01 13.34
C SER A 86 -19.86 -1.84 12.58
N PRO A 87 -20.81 -2.07 11.66
CA PRO A 87 -21.38 -3.36 11.22
C PRO A 87 -20.38 -4.28 10.50
N GLU A 88 -20.73 -5.57 10.31
CA GLU A 88 -19.80 -6.55 9.72
C GLU A 88 -19.72 -6.42 8.20
N THR A 89 -20.84 -6.09 7.57
CA THR A 89 -20.98 -6.02 6.11
C THR A 89 -21.17 -4.59 5.60
N GLN A 90 -20.78 -4.35 4.34
CA GLN A 90 -20.98 -3.05 3.70
C GLN A 90 -22.48 -2.76 3.49
N GLU A 91 -23.28 -3.81 3.26
CA GLU A 91 -24.74 -3.70 3.11
C GLU A 91 -25.39 -3.27 4.43
N GLU A 92 -24.99 -3.85 5.56
CA GLU A 92 -25.47 -3.40 6.88
C GLU A 92 -25.07 -1.96 7.18
N LEU A 93 -23.86 -1.54 6.81
CA LEU A 93 -23.45 -0.14 6.95
C LEU A 93 -24.36 0.79 6.12
N ALA A 94 -24.61 0.42 4.86
CA ALA A 94 -25.45 1.21 3.96
C ALA A 94 -26.86 1.38 4.52
N THR A 95 -27.49 0.29 4.95
CA THR A 95 -28.90 0.27 5.36
C THR A 95 -29.11 0.74 6.79
N ASN A 96 -28.33 0.22 7.75
CA ASN A 96 -28.56 0.45 9.18
C ASN A 96 -27.93 1.74 9.71
N VAL A 97 -26.86 2.23 9.06
CA VAL A 97 -26.10 3.39 9.55
C VAL A 97 -26.22 4.60 8.61
N LEU A 98 -26.15 4.39 7.30
CA LEU A 98 -26.15 5.50 6.34
C LEU A 98 -27.55 5.88 5.84
N GLY A 99 -28.56 5.06 6.14
CA GLY A 99 -29.94 5.26 5.70
C GLY A 99 -30.14 5.12 4.18
N LEU A 100 -29.25 4.38 3.50
CA LEU A 100 -29.35 4.07 2.08
C LEU A 100 -30.22 2.83 1.87
N THR A 101 -30.68 2.58 0.64
CA THR A 101 -31.41 1.33 0.36
C THR A 101 -30.49 0.19 -0.02
N SER A 102 -29.30 0.49 -0.55
CA SER A 102 -28.34 -0.50 -1.03
C SER A 102 -26.90 0.02 -0.98
N ASP A 103 -25.96 -0.92 -0.90
CA ASP A 103 -24.52 -0.70 -1.01
C ASP A 103 -24.06 -0.23 -2.41
N ARG A 104 -24.93 -0.31 -3.43
CA ARG A 104 -24.62 0.14 -4.81
C ARG A 104 -24.22 1.61 -4.89
N GLN A 105 -24.78 2.46 -4.03
CA GLN A 105 -24.36 3.86 -3.95
C GLN A 105 -22.91 3.98 -3.48
N ILE A 106 -22.50 3.22 -2.46
CA ILE A 106 -21.12 3.19 -1.98
C ILE A 106 -20.18 2.78 -3.10
N TRP A 107 -20.53 1.73 -3.86
CA TRP A 107 -19.74 1.33 -5.03
C TRP A 107 -19.62 2.47 -6.05
N THR A 108 -20.72 3.16 -6.34
CA THR A 108 -20.74 4.30 -7.27
C THR A 108 -19.84 5.44 -6.79
N TRP A 109 -19.82 5.72 -5.49
CA TRP A 109 -18.93 6.75 -4.90
C TRP A 109 -17.47 6.39 -5.10
N ARG A 110 -17.08 5.14 -4.87
CA ARG A 110 -15.69 4.66 -5.05
C ARG A 110 -15.23 4.73 -6.50
N VAL A 111 -16.11 4.35 -7.43
CA VAL A 111 -15.80 4.42 -8.87
C VAL A 111 -15.66 5.87 -9.35
N LYS A 112 -16.55 6.77 -8.89
CA LYS A 112 -16.48 8.20 -9.24
C LYS A 112 -15.32 8.93 -8.56
N ASN A 113 -14.95 8.50 -7.36
CA ASN A 113 -13.92 9.14 -6.56
C ASN A 113 -12.90 8.12 -6.00
N PRO A 114 -11.79 7.86 -6.73
CA PRO A 114 -10.76 6.95 -6.27
C PRO A 114 -10.03 7.44 -5.01
N ALA A 115 -10.10 8.73 -4.68
CA ALA A 115 -9.49 9.27 -3.46
C ALA A 115 -10.08 8.65 -2.18
N ILE A 116 -11.29 8.08 -2.25
CA ILE A 116 -11.89 7.31 -1.15
C ILE A 116 -11.01 6.11 -0.82
N ASP A 117 -10.64 5.32 -1.83
CA ASP A 117 -9.85 4.11 -1.65
C ASP A 117 -8.40 4.43 -1.25
N GLU A 118 -7.83 5.49 -1.81
CA GLU A 118 -6.51 6.00 -1.42
C GLU A 118 -6.49 6.42 0.05
N THR A 119 -7.53 7.12 0.51
CA THR A 119 -7.65 7.56 1.90
C THR A 119 -7.82 6.37 2.84
N VAL A 120 -8.60 5.35 2.45
CA VAL A 120 -8.72 4.10 3.22
C VAL A 120 -7.36 3.40 3.35
N ALA A 121 -6.62 3.26 2.24
CA ALA A 121 -5.30 2.64 2.23
C ALA A 121 -4.31 3.42 3.11
N LEU A 122 -4.35 4.75 3.03
CA LEU A 122 -3.52 5.62 3.85
C LEU A 122 -3.80 5.42 5.34
N PHE A 123 -5.07 5.38 5.76
CA PHE A 123 -5.39 5.15 7.17
C PHE A 123 -5.03 3.76 7.66
N GLN A 124 -5.12 2.74 6.80
CA GLN A 124 -4.66 1.39 7.15
C GLN A 124 -3.13 1.34 7.29
N ALA A 125 -2.39 2.13 6.52
CA ALA A 125 -0.95 2.22 6.59
C ALA A 125 -0.45 3.15 7.71
N ALA A 126 -1.24 4.13 8.15
CA ALA A 126 -0.84 5.13 9.13
C ALA A 126 -0.25 4.54 10.44
N PRO A 127 -0.86 3.52 11.08
CA PRO A 127 -0.26 2.89 12.26
C PRO A 127 1.11 2.27 12.01
N LEU A 128 1.38 1.77 10.79
CA LEU A 128 2.68 1.19 10.44
C LEU A 128 3.77 2.27 10.41
N PHE A 129 3.42 3.48 9.96
CA PHE A 129 4.36 4.60 9.95
C PHE A 129 4.70 5.11 11.35
N GLU A 130 3.76 5.04 12.30
CA GLU A 130 4.00 5.39 13.71
C GLU A 130 5.05 4.47 14.34
N HIS A 131 5.03 3.18 14.00
CA HIS A 131 6.00 2.18 14.47
C HIS A 131 7.27 2.10 13.63
N ARG A 132 7.43 2.93 12.59
CA ARG A 132 8.58 2.85 11.68
C ARG A 132 9.91 2.99 12.41
N ALA A 133 10.01 3.90 13.37
CA ALA A 133 11.23 4.08 14.16
C ALA A 133 11.53 2.85 15.03
N ASP A 134 10.53 2.33 15.74
CA ASP A 134 10.66 1.15 16.59
C ASP A 134 11.09 -0.09 15.78
N ILE A 135 10.53 -0.25 14.57
CA ILE A 135 10.90 -1.34 13.65
C ILE A 135 12.35 -1.21 13.20
N MET A 136 12.81 0.01 12.88
CA MET A 136 14.20 0.26 12.50
C MET A 136 15.16 0.02 13.66
N ASP A 137 14.80 0.43 14.87
CA ASP A 137 15.61 0.19 16.08
C ASP A 137 15.72 -1.31 16.40
N ALA A 138 14.61 -2.05 16.25
CA ALA A 138 14.61 -3.51 16.39
C ALA A 138 15.49 -4.17 15.33
N LEU A 139 15.43 -3.71 14.07
CA LEU A 139 16.28 -4.18 12.98
C LEU A 139 17.77 -3.94 13.28
N ILE A 140 18.14 -2.73 13.71
CA ILE A 140 19.53 -2.39 14.08
C ILE A 140 20.03 -3.29 15.21
N THR A 141 19.20 -3.48 16.25
CA THR A 141 19.54 -4.33 17.40
C THR A 141 19.77 -5.78 16.99
N SER A 142 18.86 -6.32 16.16
CA SER A 142 18.96 -7.68 15.64
C SER A 142 20.20 -7.84 14.75
N ALA A 143 20.39 -6.92 13.79
CA ALA A 143 21.48 -6.96 12.82
C ALA A 143 22.87 -6.78 13.45
N SER A 144 22.97 -6.03 14.55
CA SER A 144 24.24 -5.82 15.27
C SER A 144 24.66 -7.03 16.11
N THR A 145 23.74 -7.96 16.37
CA THR A 145 24.02 -9.16 17.17
C THR A 145 24.75 -10.20 16.32
N LYS A 146 25.80 -10.82 16.88
CA LYS A 146 26.64 -11.82 16.17
C LYS A 146 25.96 -13.19 15.97
N ASP A 147 24.69 -13.34 16.34
CA ASP A 147 23.95 -14.59 16.20
C ASP A 147 23.70 -14.91 14.71
N TYR A 148 23.88 -16.17 14.33
CA TYR A 148 23.62 -16.66 12.98
C TYR A 148 22.15 -16.54 12.60
N LYS A 149 21.23 -16.59 13.58
CA LYS A 149 19.78 -16.45 13.36
C LYS A 149 19.40 -15.10 12.75
N ASN A 150 20.20 -14.06 13.02
CA ASN A 150 19.95 -12.69 12.54
C ASN A 150 20.65 -12.42 11.19
N PHE A 151 20.97 -13.46 10.43
CA PHE A 151 21.56 -13.30 9.10
C PHE A 151 20.64 -12.56 8.13
N GLN A 152 19.33 -12.84 8.15
CA GLN A 152 18.36 -12.18 7.27
C GLN A 152 18.25 -10.68 7.55
N ASP A 153 18.20 -10.30 8.83
CA ASP A 153 18.12 -8.91 9.26
C ASP A 153 19.40 -8.13 8.88
N ARG A 154 20.57 -8.75 9.01
CA ARG A 154 21.85 -8.18 8.53
C ARG A 154 21.86 -7.99 7.02
N LYS A 155 21.39 -9.00 6.28
CA LYS A 155 21.27 -8.93 4.82
C LYS A 155 20.34 -7.79 4.42
N MET A 156 19.16 -7.71 5.03
CA MET A 156 18.19 -6.64 4.79
C MET A 156 18.77 -5.26 5.13
N ALA A 157 19.49 -5.12 6.25
CA ALA A 157 20.16 -3.87 6.61
C ALA A 157 21.21 -3.45 5.57
N LEU A 158 22.05 -4.38 5.10
CA LEU A 158 23.05 -4.12 4.05
C LEU A 158 22.40 -3.80 2.70
N GLU A 159 21.25 -4.40 2.38
CA GLU A 159 20.43 -4.05 1.21
C GLU A 159 19.90 -2.62 1.31
N MET A 160 19.34 -2.24 2.46
CA MET A 160 18.82 -0.89 2.69
C MET A 160 19.92 0.19 2.66
N MET A 161 21.14 -0.13 3.07
CA MET A 161 22.30 0.76 3.00
C MET A 161 22.93 0.81 1.59
N GLY A 162 22.62 -0.16 0.73
CA GLY A 162 23.20 -0.28 -0.61
C GLY A 162 24.56 -0.99 -0.65
N ASP A 163 25.07 -1.47 0.50
CA ASP A 163 26.32 -2.21 0.60
C ASP A 163 26.19 -3.63 -0.01
N TYR A 164 24.97 -4.14 -0.10
CA TYR A 164 24.67 -5.42 -0.73
C TYR A 164 23.58 -5.26 -1.80
N VAL A 165 23.88 -5.71 -3.02
CA VAL A 165 22.92 -5.78 -4.12
C VAL A 165 22.53 -7.24 -4.32
N PRO A 166 21.25 -7.61 -4.10
CA PRO A 166 20.76 -8.95 -4.40
C PRO A 166 20.98 -9.25 -5.89
N ARG A 167 21.61 -10.40 -6.18
CA ARG A 167 21.64 -10.89 -7.56
C ARG A 167 20.21 -11.29 -7.92
N VAL A 168 19.56 -10.51 -8.76
CA VAL A 168 18.30 -10.91 -9.39
C VAL A 168 18.63 -12.09 -10.29
N GLN A 169 18.25 -13.29 -9.88
CA GLN A 169 18.15 -14.39 -10.83
C GLN A 169 17.01 -14.01 -11.77
N VAL A 170 17.36 -13.54 -12.96
CA VAL A 170 16.39 -13.45 -14.04
C VAL A 170 15.97 -14.89 -14.31
N ASP A 171 14.73 -15.23 -13.97
CA ASP A 171 14.11 -16.48 -14.39
C ASP A 171 14.10 -16.50 -15.92
N ALA A 172 15.17 -17.02 -16.51
CA ALA A 172 15.30 -17.30 -17.94
C ALA A 172 14.43 -18.50 -18.36
N GLU A 173 13.32 -18.73 -17.66
CA GLU A 173 12.26 -19.68 -18.00
C GLU A 173 11.11 -19.01 -18.77
N ARG A 174 11.20 -17.70 -19.06
CA ARG A 174 10.38 -17.09 -20.11
C ARG A 174 10.99 -17.40 -21.48
N HIS A 175 10.51 -18.49 -22.07
CA HIS A 175 10.84 -18.99 -23.41
C HIS A 175 12.34 -19.21 -23.67
N LYS A 176 12.79 -20.46 -23.52
CA LYS A 176 13.75 -20.97 -24.51
C LYS A 176 12.97 -21.06 -25.82
N PRO A 177 13.22 -20.22 -26.85
CA PRO A 177 12.75 -20.56 -28.18
C PRO A 177 13.42 -21.90 -28.52
N ASP A 178 12.60 -22.92 -28.81
CA ASP A 178 13.10 -24.25 -29.17
C ASP A 178 13.99 -24.25 -30.44
N ASP A 179 14.06 -23.12 -31.17
CA ASP A 179 14.93 -22.93 -32.32
C ASP A 179 15.49 -21.50 -32.41
N LEU A 180 16.73 -21.30 -31.93
CA LEU A 180 17.52 -20.07 -32.17
C LEU A 180 17.89 -19.88 -33.66
N GLY A 181 17.71 -20.91 -34.49
CA GLY A 181 17.99 -20.87 -35.92
C GLY A 181 16.96 -20.13 -36.78
N GLN A 182 15.81 -19.76 -36.21
CA GLN A 182 14.71 -19.09 -36.94
C GLN A 182 14.53 -17.62 -36.55
N MET A 183 15.30 -17.11 -35.59
CA MET A 183 15.24 -15.70 -35.18
C MET A 183 16.07 -14.83 -36.12
N THR A 184 15.54 -13.65 -36.44
CA THR A 184 16.25 -12.70 -37.30
C THR A 184 17.42 -12.07 -36.54
N GLU A 185 18.49 -11.68 -37.26
CA GLU A 185 19.70 -11.11 -36.65
C GLU A 185 19.42 -9.84 -35.83
N GLU A 186 18.32 -9.14 -36.13
CA GLU A 186 17.85 -7.96 -35.41
C GLU A 186 17.27 -8.29 -34.02
N GLU A 187 16.54 -9.39 -33.89
CA GLU A 187 15.98 -9.85 -32.61
C GLU A 187 17.08 -10.37 -31.68
N LEU A 188 18.10 -11.03 -32.24
CA LEU A 188 19.29 -11.45 -31.50
C LEU A 188 20.09 -10.24 -30.98
N ARG A 189 20.15 -9.15 -31.74
CA ARG A 189 20.79 -7.89 -31.29
C ARG A 189 20.01 -7.22 -30.17
N GLN A 190 18.67 -7.27 -30.17
CA GLN A 190 17.88 -6.73 -29.06
C GLN A 190 18.12 -7.48 -27.74
N ILE A 191 18.16 -8.81 -27.77
CA ILE A 191 18.47 -9.63 -26.59
C ILE A 191 19.90 -9.35 -26.08
N ALA A 192 20.87 -9.22 -26.99
CA ALA A 192 22.24 -8.88 -26.62
C ALA A 192 22.36 -7.46 -26.02
N SER A 193 21.54 -6.51 -26.48
CA SER A 193 21.52 -5.14 -25.92
C SER A 193 20.95 -5.09 -24.50
N LEU A 194 19.94 -5.92 -24.21
CA LEU A 194 19.36 -6.08 -22.86
C LEU A 194 20.34 -6.70 -21.87
N GLY A 195 21.29 -7.52 -22.34
CA GLY A 195 22.35 -8.11 -21.50
C GLY A 195 23.57 -7.22 -21.26
N LYS A 196 23.80 -6.19 -22.09
CA LYS A 196 25.01 -5.35 -22.04
C LYS A 196 24.93 -4.12 -21.13
N THR A 197 23.78 -3.81 -20.54
CA THR A 197 23.61 -2.70 -19.58
C THR A 197 23.91 -3.12 -18.13
N GLY A 198 24.89 -4.00 -17.93
CA GLY A 198 25.51 -4.33 -16.64
C GLY A 198 27.02 -4.08 -16.73
N PRO A 199 27.71 -3.71 -15.63
CA PRO A 199 29.09 -3.23 -15.70
C PRO A 199 30.03 -4.35 -16.18
N VAL A 200 30.74 -4.05 -17.27
CA VAL A 200 31.77 -4.90 -17.86
C VAL A 200 32.93 -5.01 -16.88
N ALA A 201 33.07 -6.17 -16.24
CA ALA A 201 34.31 -6.57 -15.57
C ALA A 201 35.21 -7.20 -16.65
N THR A 202 36.21 -6.43 -17.08
CA THR A 202 37.33 -6.91 -17.88
C THR A 202 38.17 -7.85 -17.03
N THR A 203 38.21 -9.14 -17.39
CA THR A 203 39.29 -10.03 -16.95
C THR A 203 40.09 -10.41 -18.19
N GLU A 204 41.14 -9.62 -18.42
CA GLU A 204 42.31 -10.07 -19.19
C GLU A 204 42.96 -11.20 -18.40
N ASN A 205 43.18 -12.34 -19.04
CA ASN A 205 43.99 -13.42 -18.51
C ASN A 205 44.86 -13.92 -19.66
N ASP A 206 45.91 -13.14 -19.95
CA ASP A 206 47.06 -13.55 -20.76
C ASP A 206 48.25 -13.72 -19.81
N ALA A 207 48.72 -14.95 -19.66
CA ALA A 207 50.11 -15.28 -19.34
C ALA A 207 50.30 -16.80 -19.53
N ASP A 208 50.49 -17.18 -20.79
CA ASP A 208 51.12 -18.43 -21.19
C ASP A 208 52.61 -18.13 -21.44
N SER A 209 53.52 -18.88 -20.80
CA SER A 209 54.95 -19.07 -21.12
C SER A 209 55.72 -19.47 -19.84
N GLU A 210 56.65 -20.40 -19.78
CA GLU A 210 57.14 -21.51 -20.61
C GLU A 210 58.18 -22.23 -19.72
N GLU A 211 58.37 -23.54 -19.97
CA GLU A 211 59.63 -24.29 -19.91
C GLU A 211 60.60 -24.29 -18.69
N ASN A 212 60.79 -25.49 -18.13
CA ASN A 212 62.04 -26.29 -18.07
C ASN A 212 62.06 -27.14 -16.78
N ASP A 213 61.90 -28.46 -16.85
CA ASP A 213 62.85 -29.50 -17.25
C ASP A 213 63.97 -29.76 -16.23
N ALA A 214 63.94 -31.01 -15.73
CA ALA A 214 64.97 -31.90 -15.19
C ALA A 214 66.04 -31.46 -14.15
N GLY A 215 66.29 -32.42 -13.22
CA GLY A 215 67.61 -32.70 -12.63
C GLY A 215 67.66 -32.57 -11.11
N ASP A 216 67.43 -33.65 -10.36
CA ASP A 216 68.46 -34.52 -9.72
C ASP A 216 69.27 -33.82 -8.60
N GLU A 217 68.95 -34.13 -7.34
CA GLU A 217 69.73 -35.03 -6.46
C GLU A 217 68.99 -35.29 -5.13
#